data_AF-A0A7C9AYU6-F1
#
_entry.id   AF-A0A7C9AYU6-F1
#
_cell.length_a   1.000
_cell.length_b   1.000
_cell.length_c   1.000
_cell.angle_alpha   90.00
_cell.angle_beta   90.00
_cell.angle_gamma   90.00
#
_symmetry.space_group_name_H-M   'P 1'
#
loop_
_entity.id
_entity.type
_entity.pdbx_description
1 polymer ?
#
loop_
_entity_poly.entity_id
_entity_poly.type
_entity_poly.pdbx_seq_one_letter_code
_entity_poly.pdbx_strand_id
1 'polypeptide(L)'
;MAIISLCLLAQAYQHACTVIQSLVEEDINVKFLVQLDKLIRLLETPIFAYLRLQLLEPGRYPWLLKALYGLLMLLPQQSAAFKILRTRLKTVPSYSFSGEQLQNTSLGTSHIRGPNHIPVQDGEVKQDKQGINF
;
A
#
# COMPACT_ATOMS: atom_id res chain seq x y z
N MET A 1 11.75 20.52 -2.52
CA MET A 1 12.35 19.39 -1.78
C MET A 1 12.46 19.59 -0.28
N ALA A 2 12.83 20.78 0.21
CA ALA A 2 12.97 21.04 1.64
C ALA A 2 11.72 20.65 2.48
N ILE A 3 10.52 20.88 1.94
CA ILE A 3 9.25 20.50 2.58
C ILE A 3 9.18 18.98 2.78
N ILE A 4 9.51 18.17 1.76
CA ILE A 4 9.51 16.71 1.87
C ILE A 4 10.56 16.26 2.91
N SER A 5 11.78 16.82 2.85
CA SER A 5 12.82 16.53 3.84
C SER A 5 12.34 16.83 5.26
N LEU A 6 11.70 17.98 5.46
CA LEU A 6 11.17 18.41 6.76
C LEU A 6 10.02 17.52 7.22
N CYS A 7 9.08 17.17 6.34
CA CYS A 7 7.98 16.26 6.67
C CYS A 7 8.50 14.87 7.06
N LEU A 8 9.49 14.36 6.34
CA LEU A 8 10.14 13.09 6.68
C LEU A 8 10.86 13.19 8.04
N LEU A 9 11.57 14.31 8.28
CA LEU A 9 12.30 14.56 9.54
C LEU A 9 11.36 14.66 10.74
N ALA A 10 10.26 15.39 10.57
CA ALA A 10 9.23 15.61 11.59
C ALA A 10 8.25 14.44 11.74
N GLN A 11 8.46 13.33 11.02
CA GLN A 11 7.57 12.17 11.00
C GLN A 11 6.14 12.46 10.52
N ALA A 12 5.96 13.57 9.81
CA ALA A 12 4.72 14.02 9.20
C ALA A 12 4.48 13.33 7.85
N TYR A 13 4.43 11.99 7.84
CA TYR A 13 4.41 11.19 6.59
C TYR A 13 3.19 11.40 5.71
N GLN A 14 2.03 11.66 6.32
CA GLN A 14 0.81 11.96 5.57
C GLN A 14 0.98 13.26 4.76
N HIS A 15 1.56 14.30 5.35
CA HIS A 15 1.87 15.54 4.65
C HIS A 15 2.94 15.33 3.58
N ALA A 16 3.95 14.48 3.84
CA ALA A 16 4.92 14.11 2.81
C ALA A 16 4.24 13.49 1.58
N CYS A 17 3.29 12.56 1.77
CA CYS A 17 2.52 11.98 0.67
C CYS A 17 1.72 13.04 -0.12
N THR A 18 1.02 13.93 0.57
CA THR A 18 0.25 15.00 -0.09
C THR A 18 1.15 15.89 -0.94
N VAL A 19 2.30 16.31 -0.39
CA VAL A 19 3.27 17.14 -1.13
C VAL A 19 3.83 16.38 -2.32
N ILE A 20 4.15 15.09 -2.18
CA ILE A 20 4.62 14.24 -3.29
C ILE A 20 3.58 14.14 -4.40
N GLN A 21 2.29 14.01 -4.07
CA GLN A 21 1.21 13.95 -5.05
C GLN A 21 1.09 15.26 -5.83
N SER A 22 1.17 16.41 -5.15
CA SER A 22 1.13 17.72 -5.82
C SER A 22 2.31 17.92 -6.79
N LEU A 23 3.44 17.26 -6.58
CA LEU A 23 4.58 17.33 -7.50
C LEU A 23 4.37 16.57 -8.82
N VAL A 24 3.39 15.67 -8.89
CA VAL A 24 3.05 14.94 -10.13
C VAL A 24 2.33 15.86 -11.12
N GLU A 25 1.65 16.88 -10.63
CA GLU A 25 0.91 17.85 -11.45
C GLU A 25 1.84 18.89 -12.10
N GLU A 26 3.08 19.03 -11.62
CA GLU A 26 4.09 19.91 -12.21
C GLU A 26 4.92 19.21 -13.30
N ASP A 27 5.33 19.96 -14.32
CA ASP A 27 6.21 19.46 -15.38
C ASP A 27 7.55 18.95 -14.81
N ILE A 28 7.84 17.66 -15.02
CA ILE A 28 9.08 17.03 -14.54
C ILE A 28 10.29 17.62 -15.28
N ASN A 29 11.04 18.47 -14.59
CA ASN A 29 12.27 19.08 -15.10
C ASN A 29 13.54 18.37 -14.60
N VAL A 30 14.63 18.43 -15.35
CA VAL A 30 15.96 17.94 -14.95
C VAL A 30 16.40 18.55 -13.61
N LYS A 31 16.11 19.83 -13.37
CA LYS A 31 16.41 20.49 -12.09
C LYS A 31 15.69 19.82 -10.91
N PHE A 32 14.44 19.40 -11.11
CA PHE A 32 13.66 18.66 -10.12
C PHE A 32 14.29 17.29 -9.85
N LEU A 33 14.67 16.56 -10.90
CA LEU A 33 15.32 15.25 -10.78
C LEU A 33 16.63 15.31 -10.00
N VAL A 34 17.45 16.35 -10.23
CA VAL A 34 18.69 16.57 -9.47
C VAL A 34 18.39 16.80 -7.98
N GLN A 35 17.33 17.54 -7.67
CA GLN A 35 16.92 17.79 -6.28
C GLN A 35 16.36 16.51 -5.63
N LEU A 36 15.66 15.68 -6.41
CA LEU A 36 15.14 14.40 -5.95
C LEU A 36 16.27 13.41 -5.64
N ASP A 37 17.29 13.35 -6.50
CA ASP A 37 18.49 12.54 -6.26
C ASP A 37 19.23 12.98 -5.00
N LYS A 38 19.37 14.29 -4.77
CA LYS A 38 19.92 14.85 -3.52
C LYS A 38 19.08 14.46 -2.31
N LEU A 39 17.75 14.49 -2.42
CA LEU A 39 16.85 14.04 -1.36
C LEU A 39 17.08 12.57 -1.03
N ILE A 40 17.16 11.68 -2.02
CA ILE A 40 17.40 10.24 -1.76
C ILE A 40 18.77 10.03 -1.11
N ARG A 41 19.80 10.72 -1.57
CA ARG A 41 21.12 10.70 -0.91
C ARG A 41 21.06 11.22 0.53
N LEU A 42 20.25 12.25 0.78
CA LEU A 42 20.01 12.76 2.12
C LEU A 42 19.33 11.68 2.99
N LEU A 43 18.38 10.91 2.46
CA LEU A 43 17.78 9.81 3.21
C LEU A 43 18.81 8.75 3.61
N GLU A 44 19.88 8.53 2.82
CA GLU A 44 21.01 7.65 3.15
C GLU A 44 21.92 8.17 4.28
N THR A 45 21.80 9.43 4.68
CA THR A 45 22.57 9.97 5.80
C THR A 45 22.05 9.48 7.16
N PRO A 46 22.90 9.41 8.20
CA PRO A 46 22.53 8.86 9.50
C PRO A 46 21.41 9.64 10.20
N ILE A 47 21.18 10.91 9.85
CA ILE A 47 20.06 11.69 10.41
C ILE A 47 18.71 11.04 10.13
N PHE A 48 18.59 10.26 9.05
CA PHE A 48 17.40 9.53 8.65
C PHE A 48 17.47 8.02 8.97
N ALA A 49 18.41 7.58 9.81
CA ALA A 49 18.51 6.17 10.21
C ALA A 49 17.20 5.64 10.84
N TYR A 50 16.48 6.48 11.58
CA TYR A 50 15.20 6.11 12.19
C TYR A 50 14.13 5.75 11.15
N LEU A 51 14.14 6.34 9.94
CA LEU A 51 13.19 5.96 8.88
C LEU A 51 13.40 4.50 8.45
N ARG A 52 14.65 4.03 8.42
CA ARG A 52 14.97 2.63 8.08
C ARG A 52 14.46 1.68 9.14
N LEU A 53 14.55 2.06 10.41
CA LEU A 53 13.99 1.28 11.51
C LEU A 53 12.46 1.24 11.43
N GLN A 54 11.82 2.38 11.17
CA GLN A 54 10.37 2.46 11.00
C GLN A 54 9.86 1.70 9.77
N LEU A 55 10.68 1.57 8.72
CA LEU A 55 10.37 0.74 7.57
C LEU A 55 10.21 -0.74 7.92
N LEU A 56 10.85 -1.25 8.98
CA LEU A 56 10.64 -2.63 9.44
C LEU A 56 9.22 -2.85 10.01
N GLU A 57 8.49 -1.77 10.35
CA GLU A 57 7.15 -1.82 10.91
C GLU A 57 6.12 -1.16 9.96
N PRO A 58 5.88 -1.72 8.76
CA PRO A 58 5.00 -1.09 7.77
C PRO A 58 3.54 -0.98 8.24
N GLY A 59 3.10 -1.83 9.19
CA GLY A 59 1.77 -1.72 9.81
C GLY A 59 1.61 -0.45 10.65
N ARG A 60 2.69 0.04 11.27
CA ARG A 60 2.68 1.25 12.10
C ARG A 60 2.91 2.52 11.29
N TYR A 61 3.66 2.42 10.19
CA TYR A 61 4.02 3.56 9.35
C TYR A 61 3.64 3.36 7.87
N PRO A 62 2.36 3.11 7.53
CA PRO A 62 1.94 2.87 6.15
C PRO A 62 2.17 4.09 5.24
N TRP A 63 2.02 5.29 5.80
CA TRP A 63 2.26 6.55 5.08
C TRP A 63 3.74 6.76 4.72
N LEU A 64 4.67 6.28 5.55
CA LEU A 64 6.10 6.35 5.22
C LEU A 64 6.39 5.49 3.99
N LEU A 65 5.88 4.26 3.97
CA LEU A 65 6.06 3.34 2.84
C LEU A 65 5.45 3.94 1.56
N LYS A 66 4.22 4.48 1.65
CA LYS A 66 3.55 5.16 0.54
C LYS A 66 4.36 6.35 0.02
N ALA A 67 4.91 7.19 0.90
CA ALA A 67 5.74 8.33 0.53
C ALA A 67 7.01 7.87 -0.21
N LEU A 68 7.72 6.87 0.30
CA LEU A 68 8.95 6.38 -0.31
C LEU A 68 8.71 5.70 -1.66
N TYR A 69 7.63 4.93 -1.83
CA TYR A 69 7.25 4.43 -3.15
C TYR A 69 6.82 5.55 -4.10
N GLY A 70 6.14 6.59 -3.60
CA GLY A 70 5.83 7.79 -4.40
C GLY A 70 7.09 8.46 -4.92
N LEU A 71 8.10 8.68 -4.06
CA LEU A 71 9.41 9.20 -4.47
C LEU A 71 10.10 8.28 -5.48
N LEU A 72 10.00 6.96 -5.31
CA LEU A 72 10.56 5.97 -6.24
C LEU A 72 9.94 6.10 -7.63
N MET A 73 8.63 6.31 -7.72
CA MET A 73 7.89 6.44 -8.99
C MET A 73 8.18 7.76 -9.72
N LEU A 74 8.66 8.79 -9.01
CA LEU A 74 9.08 10.06 -9.61
C LEU A 74 10.51 10.02 -10.20
N LEU A 75 11.29 8.99 -9.88
CA LEU A 75 12.68 8.88 -10.32
C LEU A 75 12.81 8.16 -11.68
N PRO A 76 13.74 8.59 -12.55
CA PRO A 76 14.10 7.84 -13.75
C PRO A 76 14.70 6.49 -13.35
N GLN A 77 14.29 5.41 -14.03
CA GLN A 77 14.71 4.04 -13.69
C GLN A 77 16.23 3.83 -13.75
N GLN A 78 16.92 4.61 -14.58
CA GLN A 78 18.37 4.54 -14.78
C GLN A 78 19.16 5.29 -13.69
N SER A 79 18.49 6.11 -12.88
CA SER A 79 19.14 6.93 -11.87
C SER A 79 19.75 6.10 -10.72
N ALA A 80 20.84 6.60 -10.15
CA ALA A 80 21.47 6.00 -8.97
C ALA A 80 20.53 6.05 -7.76
N ALA A 81 19.84 7.19 -7.55
CA ALA A 81 18.82 7.34 -6.52
C ALA A 81 17.72 6.27 -6.61
N PHE A 82 17.22 5.95 -7.80
CA PHE A 82 16.23 4.88 -7.98
C PHE A 82 16.76 3.53 -7.47
N LYS A 83 17.99 3.16 -7.84
CA LYS A 83 18.62 1.90 -7.42
C LYS A 83 18.82 1.83 -5.91
N ILE A 84 19.25 2.92 -5.29
CA ILE A 84 19.44 3.03 -3.83
C ILE A 84 18.10 2.81 -3.13
N LEU A 85 17.09 3.60 -3.47
CA LEU A 85 15.79 3.57 -2.81
C LEU A 85 15.09 2.22 -3.02
N ARG A 86 15.15 1.67 -4.24
CA ARG A 86 14.60 0.34 -4.55
C ARG A 86 15.27 -0.76 -3.73
N THR A 87 16.59 -0.70 -3.56
CA THR A 87 17.32 -1.68 -2.76
C THR A 87 16.85 -1.63 -1.30
N ARG A 88 16.73 -0.42 -0.73
CA ARG A 88 16.23 -0.25 0.64
C ARG A 88 14.82 -0.81 0.81
N LEU A 89 13.91 -0.48 -0.10
CA LEU A 89 12.53 -0.97 -0.04
C LEU A 89 12.44 -2.49 -0.22
N LYS A 90 13.32 -3.10 -1.04
CA LYS A 90 13.40 -4.57 -1.19
C LYS A 90 13.91 -5.29 0.06
N THR A 91 14.74 -4.64 0.88
CA THR A 91 15.24 -5.23 2.13
C THR A 91 14.21 -5.19 3.26
N VAL A 92 13.12 -4.45 3.09
CA VAL A 92 12.02 -4.42 4.06
C VAL A 92 11.23 -5.72 3.96
N PRO A 93 10.90 -6.40 5.07
CA PRO A 93 10.08 -7.60 5.01
C PRO A 93 8.74 -7.30 4.35
N SER A 94 8.35 -8.12 3.37
CA SER A 94 7.05 -8.06 2.73
C SER A 94 5.96 -8.48 3.71
N TYR A 95 5.56 -7.59 4.62
CA TYR A 95 4.35 -7.81 5.38
C TYR A 95 3.20 -7.62 4.41
N SER A 96 2.41 -8.69 4.23
CA SER A 96 1.12 -8.63 3.56
C SER A 96 0.37 -7.46 4.17
N PHE A 97 0.16 -6.39 3.40
CA PHE A 97 -0.79 -5.34 3.74
C PHE A 97 -2.16 -6.01 3.73
N SER A 98 -2.50 -6.72 4.81
CA SER A 98 -3.90 -7.04 5.10
C SER A 98 -4.52 -5.70 5.37
N GLY A 99 -5.09 -5.11 4.32
CA GLY A 99 -5.88 -3.93 4.45
C GLY A 99 -6.93 -4.22 5.49
N GLU A 100 -6.85 -3.54 6.62
CA GLU A 100 -8.04 -3.30 7.43
C GLU A 100 -9.01 -2.58 6.51
N GLN A 101 -9.90 -3.38 5.93
CA GLN A 101 -11.08 -2.91 5.26
C GLN A 101 -11.88 -2.19 6.32
N LEU A 102 -11.81 -0.87 6.30
CA LEU A 102 -12.67 0.02 7.05
C LEU A 102 -14.12 -0.32 6.66
N GLN A 103 -14.76 -1.21 7.41
CA GLN A 103 -16.22 -1.39 7.35
C GLN A 103 -16.82 -0.14 7.96
N ASN A 104 -17.07 0.84 7.10
CA ASN A 104 -17.87 2.01 7.41
C ASN A 104 -19.30 1.56 7.70
N THR A 105 -19.70 1.77 8.95
CA THR A 105 -21.05 1.79 9.48
C THR A 105 -21.97 2.70 8.66
N SER A 106 -23.15 2.20 8.21
CA SER A 106 -24.38 2.95 7.86
C SER A 106 -25.28 2.05 6.98
N LEU A 107 -26.59 1.83 7.17
CA LEU A 107 -27.64 2.34 8.05
C LEU A 107 -28.85 1.38 7.90
N GLY A 108 -29.60 1.15 8.99
CA GLY A 108 -31.07 1.25 8.95
C GLY A 108 -31.96 0.16 8.31
N THR A 109 -32.85 -0.36 9.17
CA THR A 109 -34.27 -0.66 8.92
C THR A 109 -34.71 -2.01 8.30
N SER A 110 -35.04 -2.93 9.21
CA SER A 110 -36.35 -3.61 9.40
C SER A 110 -37.06 -4.27 8.21
N HIS A 111 -37.24 -5.60 8.27
CA HIS A 111 -38.55 -6.24 8.07
C HIS A 111 -38.64 -7.61 8.76
N ILE A 112 -39.56 -7.71 9.72
CA ILE A 112 -40.08 -8.94 10.35
C ILE A 112 -41.12 -9.58 9.41
N ARG A 113 -41.02 -10.89 9.15
CA ARG A 113 -42.12 -11.84 8.81
C ARG A 113 -41.49 -13.24 8.69
N GLY A 114 -41.61 -14.17 9.64
CA GLY A 114 -42.81 -14.95 10.00
C GLY A 114 -42.51 -16.45 9.71
N PRO A 115 -43.04 -17.42 10.47
CA PRO A 115 -42.41 -18.73 10.68
C PRO A 115 -43.02 -19.90 9.86
N ASN A 116 -42.33 -21.05 9.93
CA ASN A 116 -42.74 -22.44 9.60
C ASN A 116 -42.80 -22.86 8.13
N HIS A 117 -41.91 -23.79 7.74
CA HIS A 117 -42.32 -25.09 7.18
C HIS A 117 -41.12 -26.06 7.14
N ILE A 118 -41.19 -27.15 7.92
CA ILE A 118 -40.42 -28.38 7.67
C ILE A 118 -41.40 -29.35 7.03
N PRO A 119 -41.01 -30.05 5.96
CA PRO A 119 -41.43 -31.44 5.82
C PRO A 119 -40.24 -32.38 5.69
N VAL A 120 -40.42 -33.50 6.38
CA VAL A 120 -39.59 -34.69 6.50
C VAL A 120 -39.95 -35.69 5.38
N GLN A 121 -38.97 -36.51 4.97
CA GLN A 121 -39.05 -37.79 4.20
C GLN A 121 -39.53 -37.66 2.73
N ASP A 122 -38.96 -38.37 1.76
CA ASP A 122 -38.63 -39.80 1.72
C ASP A 122 -37.37 -40.12 0.91
N GLY A 123 -36.74 -41.24 1.26
CA GLY A 123 -35.63 -41.82 0.53
C GLY A 123 -36.08 -42.75 -0.59
N GLU A 124 -35.34 -42.76 -1.70
CA GLU A 124 -35.15 -43.94 -2.54
C GLU A 124 -33.77 -43.88 -3.21
N VAL A 125 -32.96 -44.93 -2.99
CA VAL A 125 -31.72 -45.23 -3.70
C VAL A 125 -32.03 -46.42 -4.61
N LYS A 126 -31.82 -46.26 -5.93
CA LYS A 126 -31.16 -47.21 -6.87
C LYS A 126 -31.41 -46.76 -8.32
N GLN A 127 -30.38 -46.39 -9.08
CA GLN A 127 -29.47 -47.26 -9.85
C GLN A 127 -30.03 -47.51 -11.25
N ASP A 128 -29.48 -46.86 -12.29
CA ASP A 128 -28.75 -47.61 -13.33
C ASP A 128 -28.10 -46.77 -14.45
N LYS A 129 -27.00 -47.36 -14.94
CA LYS A 129 -26.35 -47.27 -16.26
C LYS A 129 -25.27 -46.23 -16.55
N GLN A 130 -24.05 -46.76 -16.38
CA GLN A 130 -22.84 -46.48 -17.15
C GLN A 130 -23.07 -46.34 -18.66
N GLY A 131 -22.30 -45.45 -19.28
CA GLY A 131 -22.20 -45.32 -20.74
C GLY A 131 -21.45 -44.07 -21.19
N ILE A 132 -20.15 -43.99 -20.84
CA ILE A 132 -19.16 -43.18 -21.56
C ILE A 132 -19.13 -43.63 -23.02
N ASN A 133 -19.07 -42.70 -23.99
CA ASN A 133 -18.09 -42.74 -25.07
C ASN A 133 -18.04 -41.42 -25.86
N PHE A 134 -16.84 -41.18 -26.35
CA PHE A 134 -16.35 -40.09 -27.18
C PHE A 134 -17.03 -40.01 -28.55
#